data_AF-A0A9W7XJ33-F1
#
_entry.id   AF-A0A9W7XJ33-F1
#
_cell.length_a   1.000
_cell.length_b   1.000
_cell.length_c   1.000
_cell.angle_alpha   90.00
_cell.angle_beta   90.00
_cell.angle_gamma   90.00
#
_symmetry.space_group_name_H-M   'P 1'
#
loop_
_entity.id
_entity.type
_entity.pdbx_description
1 polymer ?
#
loop_
_entity_poly.entity_id
_entity_poly.type
_entity_poly.pdbx_seq_one_letter_code
_entity_poly.pdbx_strand_id
1 'polypeptide(L)'
;MGGYDAGYYGYLWSKVFSQDMFEARFKKEGLFNKQTGMDYRREILAPGGSCDASISLEKFLGRKPQNTAFMRAIGLACDEEH
;
A
#
# COMPACT_ATOMS: atom_id res chain seq x y z
N MET A 1 8.51 -22.61 16.97
CA MET A 1 8.78 -21.19 17.31
C MET A 1 9.27 -20.50 16.04
N GLY A 2 8.41 -19.74 15.36
CA GLY A 2 8.73 -19.17 14.05
C GLY A 2 7.61 -18.34 13.45
N GLY A 3 6.88 -17.58 14.28
CA GLY A 3 5.77 -16.72 13.84
C GLY A 3 6.18 -15.26 13.62
N TYR A 4 7.45 -14.91 13.90
CA TYR A 4 7.94 -13.53 13.87
C TYR A 4 8.39 -13.07 12.48
N ASP A 5 8.79 -13.98 11.58
CA ASP A 5 9.15 -13.63 10.20
C ASP A 5 7.94 -13.09 9.43
N ALA A 6 6.80 -13.79 9.49
CA ALA A 6 5.58 -13.37 8.79
C ALA A 6 5.05 -12.00 9.28
N GLY A 7 5.19 -11.71 10.58
CA GLY A 7 4.82 -10.42 11.15
C GLY A 7 5.73 -9.28 10.70
N TYR A 8 7.04 -9.53 10.59
CA TYR A 8 8.01 -8.53 10.15
C TYR A 8 7.77 -8.12 8.68
N TYR A 9 7.45 -9.10 7.82
CA TYR A 9 7.00 -8.82 6.45
C TYR A 9 5.69 -8.03 6.42
N GLY A 10 4.76 -8.30 7.34
CA GLY A 10 3.52 -7.53 7.48
C GLY A 10 3.75 -6.04 7.75
N TYR A 11 4.73 -5.69 8.59
CA TYR A 11 5.10 -4.29 8.84
C TYR A 11 5.70 -3.61 7.61
N LEU A 12 6.63 -4.28 6.93
CA LEU A 12 7.21 -3.77 5.69
C LEU A 12 6.13 -3.56 4.63
N TRP A 13 5.24 -4.54 4.47
CA TRP A 13 4.15 -4.49 3.52
C TRP A 13 3.18 -3.35 3.80
N SER A 14 2.79 -3.17 5.06
CA SER A 14 1.95 -2.06 5.51
C SER A 14 2.61 -0.70 5.24
N LYS A 15 3.93 -0.58 5.45
CA LYS A 15 4.70 0.64 5.21
C LYS A 15 4.73 1.00 3.71
N VAL A 16 5.03 0.02 2.85
CA VAL A 16 5.05 0.22 1.39
C VAL A 16 3.71 0.69 0.88
N PHE A 17 2.63 0.02 1.27
CA PHE A 17 1.29 0.40 0.83
C PHE A 17 0.87 1.77 1.35
N SER A 18 1.18 2.09 2.61
CA SER A 18 0.93 3.42 3.16
C SER A 18 1.64 4.51 2.33
N GLN A 19 2.88 4.25 1.92
CA GLN A 19 3.65 5.18 1.11
C GLN A 19 3.11 5.28 -0.33
N ASP A 20 2.71 4.17 -0.96
CA ASP A 20 2.12 4.18 -2.32
C ASP A 20 0.78 4.93 -2.33
N MET A 21 -0.10 4.67 -1.36
CA MET A 21 -1.37 5.40 -1.19
C MET A 21 -1.15 6.91 -1.02
N PHE A 22 -0.15 7.28 -0.22
CA PHE A 22 0.20 8.67 0.03
C PHE A 22 0.69 9.37 -1.24
N GLU A 23 1.68 8.79 -1.92
CA GLU A 23 2.28 9.37 -3.14
C GLU A 23 1.30 9.38 -4.33
N ALA A 24 0.47 8.35 -4.47
CA ALA A 24 -0.43 8.20 -5.62
C ALA A 24 -1.64 9.14 -5.55
N ARG A 25 -2.25 9.30 -4.38
CA ARG A 25 -3.50 10.07 -4.20
C ARG A 25 -3.26 11.33 -3.37
N PHE A 26 -2.89 11.19 -2.09
CA PHE A 26 -2.84 12.31 -1.15
C PHE A 26 -1.86 13.43 -1.54
N LYS A 27 -0.68 13.08 -2.04
CA LYS A 27 0.33 14.07 -2.47
C LYS A 27 -0.08 14.80 -3.76
N LYS A 28 -0.80 14.13 -4.67
CA LYS A 28 -1.24 14.70 -5.95
C LYS A 28 -2.53 15.51 -5.84
N GLU A 29 -3.49 15.02 -5.05
CA GLU A 29 -4.83 15.60 -4.92
C GLU A 29 -4.95 16.59 -3.76
N GLY A 30 -3.95 16.62 -2.87
CA GLY A 30 -3.90 17.48 -1.70
C GLY A 30 -4.13 16.72 -0.40
N LEU A 31 -3.28 16.98 0.60
CA LEU A 31 -3.27 16.27 1.88
C LEU A 31 -4.62 16.33 2.63
N PHE A 32 -5.30 17.47 2.51
CA PHE A 32 -6.58 17.75 3.19
C PHE A 32 -7.78 17.67 2.23
N ASN A 33 -7.62 17.02 1.07
CA ASN A 33 -8.70 16.83 0.14
C ASN A 33 -9.78 15.93 0.75
N LYS A 34 -10.99 16.47 0.94
CA LYS A 34 -12.11 15.75 1.53
C LYS A 34 -12.52 14.54 0.69
N GLN A 35 -12.45 14.64 -0.64
CA GLN A 35 -12.82 13.54 -1.52
C GLN A 35 -11.86 12.37 -1.36
N THR A 36 -10.56 12.62 -1.39
CA THR A 36 -9.52 11.60 -1.19
C THR A 36 -9.64 10.92 0.18
N GLY A 37 -9.94 11.70 1.23
CA GLY A 37 -10.20 11.15 2.56
C GLY A 37 -11.46 10.28 2.65
N MET A 38 -12.53 10.66 1.95
CA MET A 38 -13.76 9.86 1.87
C MET A 38 -13.53 8.55 1.11
N ASP A 39 -12.79 8.60 0.00
CA ASP A 39 -12.42 7.41 -0.77
C ASP A 39 -11.57 6.46 0.08
N TYR A 40 -10.59 6.99 0.83
CA TYR A 40 -9.78 6.20 1.76
C TYR A 40 -10.62 5.51 2.83
N ARG A 41 -11.57 6.25 3.43
CA ARG A 41 -12.49 5.67 4.41
C ARG A 41 -13.35 4.56 3.80
N ARG A 42 -13.86 4.75 2.59
CA ARG A 42 -14.78 3.82 1.93
C ARG A 42 -14.07 2.56 1.46
N GLU A 43 -12.90 2.70 0.84
CA GLU A 43 -12.24 1.58 0.18
C GLU A 43 -11.23 0.87 1.10
N ILE A 44 -10.58 1.58 2.03
CA ILE A 44 -9.56 0.97 2.92
C ILE A 44 -10.11 0.67 4.32
N LEU A 45 -10.82 1.62 4.95
CA LEU A 45 -11.23 1.47 6.36
C LEU A 45 -12.56 0.72 6.53
N ALA A 46 -13.55 1.00 5.68
CA ALA A 46 -14.90 0.42 5.80
C ALA A 46 -14.97 -1.11 5.60
N PRO A 47 -14.19 -1.73 4.68
CA PRO A 47 -14.22 -3.18 4.51
C PRO A 47 -13.59 -3.95 5.68
N GLY A 48 -12.68 -3.30 6.43
CA GLY A 48 -11.96 -3.94 7.54
C GLY A 48 -11.29 -5.25 7.10
N GLY A 49 -11.58 -6.33 7.83
CA GLY A 49 -11.08 -7.68 7.52
C GLY A 49 -11.98 -8.50 6.58
N SER A 50 -13.06 -7.93 6.06
CA SER A 50 -14.01 -8.65 5.19
C SER A 50 -13.63 -8.64 3.71
N CYS A 51 -12.58 -7.90 3.32
CA CYS A 51 -12.11 -7.82 1.94
C CYS A 51 -10.57 -7.91 1.91
N ASP A 52 -10.02 -8.57 0.89
CA ASP A 52 -8.58 -8.67 0.71
C ASP A 52 -7.94 -7.29 0.53
N ALA A 53 -6.87 -7.02 1.27
CA ALA A 53 -6.17 -5.74 1.24
C ALA A 53 -5.74 -5.35 -0.17
N SER A 54 -5.33 -6.31 -1.00
CA SER A 54 -4.94 -6.07 -2.40
C SER A 54 -6.10 -5.53 -3.25
N ILE A 55 -7.33 -6.00 -3.03
CA ILE A 55 -8.52 -5.53 -3.74
C ILE A 55 -8.87 -4.11 -3.29
N SER A 56 -8.88 -3.87 -1.98
CA SER A 56 -9.10 -2.53 -1.42
C SER A 56 -8.08 -1.51 -1.92
N LEU A 57 -6.81 -1.91 -2.02
CA LEU A 57 -5.74 -1.09 -2.59
C LEU A 57 -5.94 -0.82 -4.07
N GLU A 58 -6.32 -1.84 -4.86
CA GLU A 58 -6.60 -1.65 -6.28
C GLU A 58 -7.74 -0.66 -6.52
N LYS A 59 -8.81 -0.75 -5.72
CA LYS A 59 -9.93 0.21 -5.78
C LYS A 59 -9.53 1.63 -5.41
N PHE A 60 -8.72 1.79 -4.36
CA PHE A 60 -8.28 3.11 -3.91
C PHE A 60 -7.27 3.75 -4.88
N LEU A 61 -6.31 2.97 -5.38
CA LEU A 61 -5.25 3.42 -6.29
C LEU A 61 -5.73 3.54 -7.74
N GLY A 62 -6.83 2.87 -8.12
CA GLY A 62 -7.31 2.76 -9.49
C GLY A 62 -6.39 1.91 -10.39
N ARG A 63 -5.41 1.22 -9.79
CA ARG A 63 -4.45 0.33 -10.46
C ARG A 63 -4.02 -0.77 -9.50
N LYS A 64 -3.52 -1.88 -10.04
CA LYS A 64 -2.87 -2.91 -9.23
C LYS A 64 -1.67 -2.31 -8.48
N PRO A 65 -1.46 -2.68 -7.20
CA PRO A 65 -0.24 -2.34 -6.48
C PRO A 65 0.95 -2.96 -7.22
N GLN A 66 2.00 -2.18 -7.45
CA GLN A 66 3.17 -2.65 -8.19
C GLN A 66 4.19 -3.27 -7.24
N ASN A 67 4.57 -4.53 -7.50
CA ASN A 67 5.63 -5.20 -6.74
C ASN A 67 6.98 -4.47 -6.85
N THR A 68 7.23 -3.76 -7.94
CA THR A 68 8.47 -2.98 -8.13
C THR A 68 8.61 -1.85 -7.11
N ALA A 69 7.50 -1.19 -6.73
CA ALA A 69 7.49 -0.19 -5.67
C ALA A 69 7.81 -0.83 -4.30
N PHE A 70 7.28 -2.03 -4.07
CA PHE A 70 7.61 -2.84 -2.89
C PHE A 70 9.09 -3.23 -2.85
N MET A 71 9.63 -3.79 -3.95
CA MET A 71 11.03 -4.21 -4.05
C MET A 71 12.00 -3.04 -3.84
N ARG A 72 11.70 -1.87 -4.41
CA ARG A 72 12.50 -0.65 -4.19
C ARG A 72 12.45 -0.17 -2.73
N ALA A 73 11.29 -0.26 -2.08
CA ALA A 73 11.11 0.24 -0.72
C ALA A 73 11.73 -0.67 0.36
N ILE A 74 11.83 -1.98 0.12
CA ILE A 74 12.52 -2.93 1.01
C ILE A 74 14.02 -3.08 0.67
N GLY A 75 14.54 -2.31 -0.29
CA GLY A 75 15.95 -2.36 -0.71
C GLY A 75 16.34 -3.62 -1.49
N LEU A 76 15.38 -4.39 -1.99
CA LEU A 76 15.59 -5.61 -2.80
C LEU A 76 15.58 -5.35 -4.31
N ALA A 77 15.37 -4.11 -4.75
CA ALA A 77 15.70 -3.72 -6.11
C ALA A 77 17.24 -3.66 -6.24
N CYS A 78 17.89 -4.83 -6.25
CA CYS A 78 19.17 -4.97 -6.91
C CYS A 78 18.93 -4.74 -8.39
N ASP A 79 19.70 -3.83 -8.98
CA ASP A 79 20.04 -3.90 -10.38
C ASP A 79 20.40 -5.36 -10.74
N GLU A 80 19.77 -5.88 -11.79
CA GLU A 80 20.39 -7.00 -12.54
C GLU A 80 21.66 -6.43 -13.19
N GLU A 81 22.76 -6.39 -12.42
CA GLU A 81 24.08 -6.48 -13.05
C GLU A 81 24.31 -7.93 -13.46
N HIS A 82 24.71 -8.08 -14.72
CA HIS A 82 25.08 -9.32 -15.42
C HIS A 82 26.08 -10.19 -14.63
#